data_AF-A0A954YQD8-F1
#
_entry.id   AF-A0A954YQD8-F1
#
_cell.length_a   1.000
_cell.length_b   1.000
_cell.length_c   1.000
_cell.angle_alpha   90.00
_cell.angle_beta   90.00
_cell.angle_gamma   90.00
#
_symmetry.space_group_name_H-M   'P 1'
#
loop_
_entity.id
_entity.type
_entity.pdbx_description
1 polymer ?
#
loop_
_entity_poly.entity_id
_entity_poly.type
_entity_poly.pdbx_seq_one_letter_code
_entity_poly.pdbx_strand_id
1 'polypeptide(L)'
;MKINQNQHGVCLAMLLVCLAGCDTGKVIVVPDADSIDGDQPNVTDLNGDTDPDDKRDVLFSTLDDADGDGVVDEDDLCDDTPADELADEFGCSCSQLDSDDDGVNDCDDQCPNNARKTVAGATIVCDVSLDDPSGEFAEFYPIVALNVRTACEAWTQHMVALQDVSIEVEVRFADISTAYASSKTVARVRNDNGLDTYEQGAVSEIRTGIDPNDDVADAVVTVGRHNLTDGLWWFDPDPTRREAQLPDDRIDAYSAFLHEMGHVFAYNGWKDFENGELPGNYLSTFDEYIEFDGENFFFIGEHAVEAYGGPVPLTYGNIAHLANSAPRPGSDLIEELMNGVVTRRGKRRDISEIDLAILADVGAPVQASGTGLGCDDLPAVMRPAAPLIVGPAPEMQERPLPPQQYDSGGHAH
;
A
#
# COMPACT_ATOMS: atom_id res chain seq x y z
N MET A 1 4.92 37.65 -47.09
CA MET A 1 4.88 37.45 -45.62
C MET A 1 5.95 36.45 -45.25
N LYS A 2 7.09 36.94 -44.76
CA LYS A 2 8.21 36.16 -44.18
C LYS A 2 9.02 37.11 -43.31
N ILE A 3 9.05 36.87 -42.00
CA ILE A 3 10.09 37.15 -40.98
C ILE A 3 9.61 36.30 -39.78
N ASN A 4 10.20 35.23 -39.25
CA ASN A 4 11.55 34.77 -38.89
C ASN A 4 12.19 35.41 -37.65
N GLN A 5 12.28 34.60 -36.59
CA GLN A 5 13.33 34.50 -35.55
C GLN A 5 13.31 35.44 -34.32
N ASN A 6 13.05 34.78 -33.18
CA ASN A 6 13.90 34.68 -31.98
C ASN A 6 14.36 35.92 -31.19
N GLN A 7 13.94 35.85 -29.92
CA GLN A 7 14.74 35.95 -28.69
C GLN A 7 14.90 37.29 -27.93
N HIS A 8 14.86 37.10 -26.60
CA HIS A 8 15.31 37.91 -25.48
C HIS A 8 14.44 39.10 -25.03
N GLY A 9 13.76 38.89 -23.89
CA GLY A 9 14.17 39.49 -22.63
C GLY A 9 13.77 40.94 -22.34
N VAL A 10 13.43 41.14 -21.06
CA VAL A 10 13.35 42.42 -20.34
C VAL A 10 12.06 43.21 -20.52
N CYS A 11 11.19 43.17 -19.50
CA CYS A 11 10.36 44.31 -19.16
C CYS A 11 10.49 44.62 -17.67
N LEU A 12 11.32 45.62 -17.39
CA LEU A 12 11.47 46.33 -16.14
C LEU A 12 10.29 47.32 -15.99
N ALA A 13 9.63 47.22 -14.85
CA ALA A 13 8.82 48.20 -14.11
C ALA A 13 8.42 49.55 -14.76
N MET A 14 7.13 49.89 -14.64
CA MET A 14 6.71 51.14 -13.99
C MET A 14 5.21 51.15 -13.63
N LEU A 15 4.97 51.11 -12.31
CA LEU A 15 4.15 52.06 -11.55
C LEU A 15 2.72 52.37 -12.06
N LEU A 16 1.69 51.81 -11.39
CA LEU A 16 0.53 52.62 -11.00
C LEU A 16 -0.06 52.12 -9.67
N VAL A 17 -0.24 53.09 -8.78
CA VAL A 17 -0.69 53.01 -7.39
C VAL A 17 -2.17 52.65 -7.30
N CYS A 18 -2.52 51.68 -6.45
CA CYS A 18 -3.86 51.57 -5.87
C CYS A 18 -3.73 51.50 -4.35
N LEU A 19 -4.06 52.61 -3.69
CA LEU A 19 -4.28 52.72 -2.25
C LEU A 19 -5.65 52.12 -1.92
N ALA A 20 -5.69 51.09 -1.07
CA ALA A 20 -6.56 50.99 0.12
C ALA A 20 -6.61 49.55 0.67
N GLY A 21 -6.20 49.37 1.93
CA GLY A 21 -6.61 48.24 2.78
C GLY A 21 -5.48 47.32 3.22
N CYS A 22 -5.09 47.44 4.50
CA CYS A 22 -4.27 46.58 5.34
C CYS A 22 -4.08 45.12 4.88
N ASP A 23 -2.84 44.62 4.84
CA ASP A 23 -2.27 43.96 6.02
C ASP A 23 -0.73 43.98 5.99
N THR A 24 -0.13 44.23 7.14
CA THR A 24 1.31 44.41 7.33
C THR A 24 1.86 43.23 8.11
N GLY A 25 2.65 42.39 7.46
CA GLY A 25 3.32 41.26 8.11
C GLY A 25 4.44 40.68 7.25
N LYS A 26 5.36 41.52 6.77
CA LYS A 26 6.68 41.04 6.29
C LYS A 26 7.75 41.57 7.24
N VAL A 27 8.18 40.73 8.16
CA VAL A 27 9.46 40.92 8.84
C VAL A 27 10.51 40.27 7.96
N ILE A 28 11.37 41.09 7.37
CA ILE A 28 12.63 40.64 6.80
C ILE A 28 13.57 40.51 7.99
N VAL A 29 13.89 39.29 8.42
CA VAL A 29 14.99 39.05 9.35
C VAL A 29 16.27 38.99 8.50
N VAL A 30 17.11 40.00 8.68
CA VAL A 30 18.51 39.98 8.23
C VAL A 30 19.29 39.20 9.29
N PRO A 31 20.20 38.27 8.94
CA PRO A 31 20.97 37.54 9.93
C PRO A 31 22.01 38.48 10.55
N ASP A 32 21.86 38.80 11.83
CA ASP A 32 22.92 39.48 12.58
C ASP A 32 23.88 38.43 13.15
N ALA A 33 25.07 38.42 12.56
CA ALA A 33 26.24 37.73 13.04
C ALA A 33 26.91 38.50 14.19
N ASP A 34 27.28 37.77 15.24
CA ASP A 34 28.41 37.96 16.16
C ASP A 34 28.78 39.37 16.67
N SER A 35 28.43 39.59 17.95
CA SER A 35 29.30 40.03 19.06
C SER A 35 30.59 40.81 18.75
N ILE A 36 30.58 42.14 18.93
CA ILE A 36 31.80 42.95 19.22
C ILE A 36 31.48 44.16 20.14
N ASP A 37 31.96 44.08 21.39
CA ASP A 37 32.53 45.11 22.30
C ASP A 37 31.78 46.41 22.69
N GLY A 38 31.77 46.71 24.01
CA GLY A 38 31.86 48.08 24.54
C GLY A 38 30.60 48.73 25.14
N ASP A 39 30.62 48.96 26.46
CA ASP A 39 29.76 49.82 27.31
C ASP A 39 28.73 50.79 26.64
N GLN A 40 27.43 50.48 26.87
CA GLN A 40 26.29 51.35 27.25
C GLN A 40 25.72 52.37 26.21
N PRO A 41 24.38 52.60 26.09
CA PRO A 41 23.50 52.87 27.24
C PRO A 41 22.06 52.31 27.20
N ASN A 42 21.61 51.83 28.36
CA ASN A 42 20.26 52.06 28.92
C ASN A 42 19.08 51.98 27.91
N VAL A 43 18.73 50.77 27.48
CA VAL A 43 17.41 50.53 26.87
C VAL A 43 16.44 50.31 28.03
N THR A 44 15.50 51.23 28.20
CA THR A 44 14.40 51.08 29.15
C THR A 44 13.40 50.11 28.53
N ASP A 45 13.11 49.00 29.22
CA ASP A 45 11.98 48.12 28.92
C ASP A 45 10.65 48.91 29.06
N LEU A 46 9.58 48.43 28.42
CA LEU A 46 8.21 48.94 28.50
C LEU A 46 7.66 49.05 29.93
N ASN A 47 8.30 48.44 30.94
CA ASN A 47 7.98 48.61 32.36
C ASN A 47 8.87 49.62 33.11
N GLY A 48 9.88 50.20 32.46
CA GLY A 48 10.74 51.25 33.02
C GLY A 48 11.73 50.78 34.07
N ASP A 49 12.09 49.50 34.10
CA ASP A 49 13.13 48.97 34.98
C ASP A 49 14.52 49.12 34.34
N THR A 50 15.54 49.37 35.17
CA THR A 50 16.94 49.54 34.78
C THR A 50 17.88 48.66 35.62
N ASP A 51 17.40 47.55 36.18
CA ASP A 51 18.22 46.59 36.93
C ASP A 51 18.84 45.53 36.00
N PRO A 52 20.17 45.52 35.77
CA PRO A 52 20.84 44.53 34.93
C PRO A 52 20.93 43.12 35.54
N ASP A 53 20.45 42.90 36.77
CA ASP A 53 20.48 41.59 37.46
C ASP A 53 19.07 41.01 37.77
N ASP A 54 17.97 41.57 37.23
CA ASP A 54 16.64 40.99 37.47
C ASP A 54 16.45 39.67 36.68
N LYS A 55 16.68 38.56 37.37
CA LYS A 55 16.46 37.19 36.88
C LYS A 55 14.98 36.83 36.65
N ARG A 56 14.09 37.81 36.63
CA ARG A 56 12.69 37.65 36.21
C ARG A 56 12.45 38.06 34.76
N ASP A 57 13.48 38.46 34.03
CA ASP A 57 13.44 38.67 32.58
C ASP A 57 13.82 37.39 31.78
N VAL A 58 13.34 36.24 32.25
CA VAL A 58 13.38 34.95 31.54
C VAL A 58 11.97 34.40 31.50
N LEU A 59 11.10 35.13 30.82
CA LEU A 59 9.94 34.58 30.13
C LEU A 59 10.12 34.68 28.61
N PHE A 60 11.36 34.71 28.14
CA PHE A 60 11.68 33.97 26.93
C PHE A 60 11.89 32.54 27.38
N SER A 61 10.84 31.71 27.32
CA SER A 61 11.14 30.35 26.83
C SER A 61 11.84 30.60 25.51
N THR A 62 13.05 30.06 25.36
CA THR A 62 13.53 29.81 24.02
C THR A 62 12.42 28.96 23.41
N LEU A 63 11.67 29.58 22.51
CA LEU A 63 10.84 28.84 21.59
C LEU A 63 11.87 28.11 20.74
N ASP A 64 12.23 26.93 21.23
CA ASP A 64 13.12 26.04 20.51
C ASP A 64 12.35 25.63 19.26
N ASP A 65 13.07 25.63 18.15
CA ASP A 65 12.63 25.28 16.79
C ASP A 65 13.80 24.44 16.28
N ALA A 66 13.70 23.14 16.53
CA ALA A 66 14.82 22.21 16.46
C ALA A 66 15.27 21.93 15.04
N ASP A 67 14.34 21.92 14.09
CA ASP A 67 14.56 21.67 12.67
C ASP A 67 14.71 22.98 11.84
N GLY A 68 14.29 24.11 12.41
CA GLY A 68 14.45 25.45 11.81
C GLY A 68 13.43 25.76 10.74
N ASP A 69 12.27 25.10 10.77
CA ASP A 69 11.23 25.20 9.75
C ASP A 69 10.32 26.43 9.92
N GLY A 70 10.43 27.10 11.08
CA GLY A 70 9.70 28.32 11.43
C GLY A 70 8.48 28.10 12.33
N VAL A 71 8.21 26.86 12.74
CA VAL A 71 7.26 26.47 13.80
C VAL A 71 8.05 26.05 15.03
N VAL A 72 7.50 26.33 16.21
CA VAL A 72 8.20 26.10 17.48
C VAL A 72 7.91 24.69 17.95
N ASP A 73 8.87 24.02 18.60
CA ASP A 73 8.78 22.61 19.04
C ASP A 73 7.49 22.28 19.83
N GLU A 74 6.88 23.27 20.50
CA GLU A 74 5.63 23.08 21.26
C GLU A 74 4.36 23.05 20.40
N ASP A 75 4.41 23.63 19.21
CA ASP A 75 3.31 23.74 18.23
C ASP A 75 3.58 22.97 16.93
N ASP A 76 4.81 22.47 16.74
CA ASP A 76 5.25 21.66 15.61
C ASP A 76 4.72 20.23 15.72
N LEU A 77 4.06 19.75 14.66
CA LEU A 77 3.56 18.38 14.55
C LEU A 77 4.54 17.43 13.85
N CYS A 78 5.60 17.98 13.28
CA CYS A 78 6.50 17.35 12.33
C CYS A 78 7.97 17.70 12.66
N ASP A 79 8.46 17.21 13.80
CA ASP A 79 9.76 17.45 14.45
C ASP A 79 11.07 17.46 13.60
N ASP A 80 11.04 17.13 12.30
CA ASP A 80 12.19 17.00 11.40
C ASP A 80 11.88 17.43 9.94
N THR A 81 11.29 18.61 9.75
CA THR A 81 10.97 19.14 8.42
C THR A 81 12.21 19.42 7.57
N PRO A 82 12.32 18.86 6.35
CA PRO A 82 13.48 19.06 5.50
C PRO A 82 13.72 20.55 5.22
N ALA A 83 14.94 21.03 5.49
CA ALA A 83 15.30 22.44 5.36
C ALA A 83 15.19 23.02 3.93
N ASP A 84 15.03 22.17 2.90
CA ASP A 84 14.79 22.56 1.51
C ASP A 84 13.31 22.54 1.09
N GLU A 85 12.41 22.18 2.00
CA GLU A 85 10.97 22.16 1.81
C GLU A 85 10.29 23.30 2.59
N LEU A 86 9.05 23.62 2.20
CA LEU A 86 8.27 24.66 2.88
C LEU A 86 7.32 24.00 3.86
N ALA A 87 7.52 24.27 5.15
CA ALA A 87 6.58 23.92 6.20
C ALA A 87 5.27 24.70 6.08
N ASP A 88 4.17 24.05 6.46
CA ASP A 88 2.87 24.67 6.65
C ASP A 88 2.74 25.31 8.05
N GLU A 89 1.53 25.73 8.43
CA GLU A 89 1.27 26.33 9.74
C GLU A 89 1.43 25.37 10.93
N PHE A 90 1.57 24.06 10.68
CA PHE A 90 1.73 23.01 11.68
C PHE A 90 3.15 22.44 11.72
N GLY A 91 4.07 23.04 10.96
CA GLY A 91 5.45 22.60 10.88
C GLY A 91 5.64 21.42 9.93
N CYS A 92 4.68 21.09 9.06
CA CYS A 92 4.78 19.93 8.18
C CYS A 92 5.00 20.35 6.73
N SER A 93 5.93 19.70 6.03
CA SER A 93 6.11 19.85 4.59
C SER A 93 5.35 18.81 3.77
N CYS A 94 5.27 18.97 2.44
CA CYS A 94 4.53 18.01 1.61
C CYS A 94 5.13 16.60 1.62
N SER A 95 6.41 16.41 1.97
CA SER A 95 7.02 15.08 2.04
C SER A 95 6.65 14.34 3.33
N GLN A 96 6.14 15.07 4.33
CA GLN A 96 5.69 14.55 5.62
C GLN A 96 4.17 14.47 5.73
N LEU A 97 3.43 15.15 4.86
CA LEU A 97 1.96 15.09 4.79
C LEU A 97 1.49 14.03 3.80
N ASP A 98 0.37 13.38 4.13
CA ASP A 98 -0.41 12.52 3.24
C ASP A 98 -1.88 12.91 3.43
N SER A 99 -2.31 13.90 2.66
CA SER A 99 -3.57 14.62 2.89
C SER A 99 -4.81 13.79 2.55
N ASP A 100 -4.65 12.66 1.85
CA ASP A 100 -5.74 11.73 1.55
C ASP A 100 -5.57 10.33 2.14
N ASP A 101 -4.56 10.13 2.99
CA ASP A 101 -4.26 8.89 3.70
C ASP A 101 -4.12 7.69 2.75
N ASP A 102 -3.65 7.92 1.52
CA ASP A 102 -3.42 6.82 0.59
C ASP A 102 -2.06 6.14 0.84
N GLY A 103 -1.09 6.78 1.47
CA GLY A 103 0.24 6.24 1.75
C GLY A 103 1.33 6.79 0.83
N VAL A 104 1.01 7.76 -0.05
CA VAL A 104 1.96 8.59 -0.80
C VAL A 104 1.96 9.97 -0.18
N ASN A 105 3.14 10.52 0.09
CA ASN A 105 3.22 11.89 0.60
C ASN A 105 2.76 12.91 -0.45
N ASP A 106 2.25 14.06 -0.01
CA ASP A 106 1.71 15.13 -0.85
C ASP A 106 2.70 15.66 -1.90
N CYS A 107 4.02 15.51 -1.71
CA CYS A 107 5.02 15.92 -2.73
C CYS A 107 5.11 14.93 -3.90
N ASP A 108 5.01 13.63 -3.63
CA ASP A 108 5.09 12.54 -4.60
C ASP A 108 3.71 12.18 -5.17
N ASP A 109 2.67 12.70 -4.56
CA ASP A 109 1.29 12.44 -4.89
C ASP A 109 0.75 13.37 -6.00
N GLN A 110 0.26 12.75 -7.08
CA GLN A 110 -0.32 13.45 -8.22
C GLN A 110 -1.73 14.01 -7.94
N CYS A 111 -2.47 13.47 -6.98
CA CYS A 111 -3.72 14.05 -6.51
C CYS A 111 -3.78 14.10 -4.96
N PRO A 112 -3.06 15.01 -4.27
CA PRO A 112 -2.92 15.08 -2.80
C PRO A 112 -4.20 15.15 -1.95
N ASN A 113 -5.40 15.10 -2.52
CA ASN A 113 -6.65 15.27 -1.79
C ASN A 113 -7.73 14.28 -2.24
N ASN A 114 -7.35 13.17 -2.90
CA ASN A 114 -8.30 12.20 -3.44
C ASN A 114 -7.74 10.76 -3.36
N ALA A 115 -7.96 10.02 -2.28
CA ALA A 115 -7.51 8.63 -2.14
C ALA A 115 -8.03 7.64 -3.22
N ARG A 116 -8.96 8.06 -4.09
CA ARG A 116 -9.59 7.26 -5.16
C ARG A 116 -9.26 7.79 -6.55
N LYS A 117 -8.02 8.20 -6.75
CA LYS A 117 -7.47 8.74 -8.01
C LYS A 117 -7.62 7.73 -9.12
N THR A 118 -8.12 8.16 -10.27
CA THR A 118 -8.00 7.40 -11.51
C THR A 118 -7.58 8.35 -12.61
N VAL A 119 -6.37 8.20 -13.14
CA VAL A 119 -6.01 8.87 -14.38
C VAL A 119 -6.66 8.08 -15.51
N ALA A 120 -7.62 8.70 -16.20
CA ALA A 120 -8.30 8.07 -17.32
C ALA A 120 -7.29 7.64 -18.41
N GLY A 121 -7.00 6.34 -18.49
CA GLY A 121 -6.19 5.73 -19.55
C GLY A 121 -4.89 5.07 -19.11
N ALA A 122 -4.54 5.09 -17.83
CA ALA A 122 -3.45 4.29 -17.28
C ALA A 122 -3.70 2.78 -17.47
N THR A 123 -2.66 2.03 -17.81
CA THR A 123 -2.74 0.58 -18.04
C THR A 123 -1.95 -0.19 -16.99
N ILE A 124 -2.55 -1.28 -16.49
CA ILE A 124 -1.84 -2.28 -15.69
C ILE A 124 -1.50 -3.43 -16.62
N VAL A 125 -0.21 -3.72 -16.79
CA VAL A 125 0.28 -4.85 -17.57
C VAL A 125 0.86 -5.88 -16.61
N CYS A 126 0.64 -7.17 -16.88
CA CYS A 126 1.26 -8.24 -16.10
C CYS A 126 2.38 -8.88 -16.92
N ASP A 127 3.63 -8.78 -16.47
CA ASP A 127 4.79 -9.32 -17.14
C ASP A 127 5.36 -10.56 -16.45
N VAL A 128 5.24 -11.69 -17.12
CA VAL A 128 5.61 -13.00 -16.55
C VAL A 128 7.01 -13.39 -16.97
N SER A 129 7.87 -13.65 -15.99
CA SER A 129 9.19 -14.27 -16.15
C SER A 129 9.19 -15.69 -15.57
N LEU A 130 10.11 -16.55 -16.04
CA LEU A 130 10.23 -17.93 -15.59
C LEU A 130 11.65 -18.18 -15.07
N ASP A 131 11.76 -18.61 -13.82
CA ASP A 131 13.00 -19.02 -13.17
C ASP A 131 13.06 -20.56 -13.07
N ASP A 132 13.65 -21.16 -14.11
CA ASP A 132 14.04 -22.57 -14.15
C ASP A 132 15.43 -22.70 -14.81
N PRO A 133 16.52 -22.59 -14.02
CA PRO A 133 17.87 -22.66 -14.54
C PRO A 133 18.23 -24.05 -15.09
N SER A 134 17.47 -25.09 -14.73
CA SER A 134 17.68 -26.45 -15.21
C SER A 134 17.09 -26.69 -16.59
N GLY A 135 16.07 -25.91 -16.97
CA GLY A 135 15.29 -26.13 -18.19
C GLY A 135 14.42 -27.39 -18.14
N GLU A 136 14.20 -27.97 -16.97
CA GLU A 136 13.40 -29.20 -16.79
C GLU A 136 11.97 -29.00 -17.26
N PHE A 137 11.39 -27.81 -17.04
CA PHE A 137 9.98 -27.53 -17.31
C PHE A 137 9.76 -26.76 -18.61
N ALA A 138 10.75 -26.72 -19.50
CA ALA A 138 10.73 -25.92 -20.73
C ALA A 138 9.51 -26.20 -21.63
N GLU A 139 8.96 -27.41 -21.61
CA GLU A 139 7.75 -27.74 -22.37
C GLU A 139 6.48 -27.03 -21.85
N PHE A 140 6.45 -26.68 -20.55
CA PHE A 140 5.32 -26.03 -19.90
C PHE A 140 5.40 -24.51 -19.93
N TYR A 141 6.55 -23.93 -20.26
CA TYR A 141 6.78 -22.48 -20.20
C TYR A 141 5.68 -21.65 -20.90
N PRO A 142 5.28 -21.92 -22.16
CA PRO A 142 4.30 -21.09 -22.83
C PRO A 142 2.92 -21.15 -22.17
N ILE A 143 2.51 -22.34 -21.72
CA ILE A 143 1.16 -22.54 -21.17
C ILE A 143 1.06 -22.05 -19.73
N VAL A 144 2.11 -22.23 -18.93
CA VAL A 144 2.21 -21.67 -17.57
C VAL A 144 2.24 -20.15 -17.63
N ALA A 145 3.12 -19.56 -18.45
CA ALA A 145 3.21 -18.11 -18.58
C ALA A 145 1.89 -17.49 -19.08
N LEU A 146 1.20 -18.14 -20.01
CA LEU A 146 -0.13 -17.70 -20.47
C LEU A 146 -1.14 -17.70 -19.32
N ASN A 147 -1.27 -18.81 -18.59
CA ASN A 147 -2.28 -18.93 -17.54
C ASN A 147 -1.99 -18.02 -16.33
N VAL A 148 -0.72 -17.85 -15.95
CA VAL A 148 -0.31 -16.90 -14.89
C VAL A 148 -0.60 -15.47 -15.31
N ARG A 149 -0.21 -15.07 -16.53
CA ARG A 149 -0.44 -13.73 -17.05
C ARG A 149 -1.93 -13.41 -17.07
N THR A 150 -2.74 -14.31 -17.64
CA THR A 150 -4.18 -14.11 -17.71
C THR A 150 -4.83 -14.08 -16.32
N ALA A 151 -4.31 -14.83 -15.34
CA ALA A 151 -4.82 -14.78 -13.97
C ALA A 151 -4.51 -13.43 -13.30
N CYS A 152 -3.31 -12.89 -13.51
CA CYS A 152 -2.95 -11.54 -13.04
C CYS A 152 -3.84 -10.48 -13.72
N GLU A 153 -3.97 -10.52 -15.04
CA GLU A 153 -4.84 -9.62 -15.82
C GLU A 153 -6.31 -9.70 -15.38
N ALA A 154 -6.78 -10.88 -14.97
CA ALA A 154 -8.14 -11.08 -14.50
C ALA A 154 -8.42 -10.42 -13.14
N TRP A 155 -7.41 -10.24 -12.28
CA TRP A 155 -7.52 -9.44 -11.07
C TRP A 155 -7.37 -7.94 -11.39
N THR A 156 -6.34 -7.57 -12.15
CA THR A 156 -6.01 -6.16 -12.40
C THR A 156 -7.02 -5.47 -13.32
N GLN A 157 -7.79 -6.19 -14.14
CA GLN A 157 -8.92 -5.60 -14.88
C GLN A 157 -9.99 -4.95 -13.98
N HIS A 158 -10.04 -5.34 -12.70
CA HIS A 158 -10.95 -4.76 -11.70
C HIS A 158 -10.33 -3.59 -10.94
N MET A 159 -9.06 -3.26 -11.23
CA MET A 159 -8.32 -2.20 -10.57
C MET A 159 -8.14 -0.99 -11.49
N VAL A 160 -7.70 0.12 -10.91
CA VAL A 160 -7.31 1.34 -11.58
C VAL A 160 -5.92 1.74 -11.11
N ALA A 161 -5.07 2.16 -12.04
CA ALA A 161 -3.75 2.67 -11.73
C ALA A 161 -3.69 4.18 -11.95
N LEU A 162 -2.76 4.84 -11.25
CA LEU A 162 -2.43 6.25 -11.44
C LEU A 162 -1.68 6.51 -12.74
N GLN A 163 -0.84 5.58 -13.15
CA GLN A 163 -0.03 5.65 -14.35
C GLN A 163 0.14 4.25 -14.96
N ASP A 164 0.85 4.16 -16.08
CA ASP A 164 1.20 2.84 -16.62
C ASP A 164 2.07 2.11 -15.60
N VAL A 165 1.62 0.93 -15.18
CA VAL A 165 2.25 0.07 -14.16
C VAL A 165 2.47 -1.31 -14.77
N SER A 166 3.60 -1.93 -14.45
CA SER A 166 3.98 -3.26 -14.91
C SER A 166 4.15 -4.16 -13.70
N ILE A 167 3.22 -5.09 -13.50
CA ILE A 167 3.32 -6.09 -12.44
C ILE A 167 4.15 -7.26 -12.96
N GLU A 168 5.40 -7.32 -12.53
CA GLU A 168 6.30 -8.42 -12.82
C GLU A 168 6.03 -9.63 -11.93
N VAL A 169 5.69 -10.74 -12.57
CA VAL A 169 5.40 -12.02 -11.92
C VAL A 169 6.49 -13.02 -12.27
N GLU A 170 7.34 -13.35 -11.28
CA GLU A 170 8.35 -14.39 -11.44
C GLU A 170 7.77 -15.77 -11.08
N VAL A 171 7.76 -16.68 -12.04
CA VAL A 171 7.32 -18.06 -11.83
C VAL A 171 8.51 -18.96 -11.55
N ARG A 172 8.49 -19.66 -10.41
CA ARG A 172 9.48 -20.65 -10.00
C ARG A 172 8.85 -22.04 -9.95
N PHE A 173 9.68 -23.06 -9.95
CA PHE A 173 9.25 -24.46 -9.86
C PHE A 173 9.87 -25.14 -8.64
N ALA A 174 9.05 -25.84 -7.86
CA ALA A 174 9.49 -26.49 -6.63
C ALA A 174 8.86 -27.88 -6.45
N ASP A 175 9.45 -28.71 -5.60
CA ASP A 175 8.92 -30.04 -5.26
C ASP A 175 7.82 -29.95 -4.19
N ILE A 176 6.73 -29.28 -4.55
CA ILE A 176 5.53 -29.10 -3.73
C ILE A 176 4.30 -29.69 -4.45
N SER A 177 3.26 -30.00 -3.68
CA SER A 177 2.02 -30.60 -4.21
C SER A 177 1.00 -29.57 -4.72
N THR A 178 1.21 -28.28 -4.48
CA THR A 178 0.28 -27.19 -4.81
C THR A 178 0.98 -26.09 -5.61
N ALA A 179 0.37 -24.90 -5.67
CA ALA A 179 1.09 -23.68 -5.93
C ALA A 179 1.09 -22.79 -4.67
N TYR A 180 1.86 -21.72 -4.73
CA TYR A 180 1.90 -20.65 -3.74
C TYR A 180 2.22 -19.35 -4.49
N ALA A 181 1.61 -18.24 -4.11
CA ALA A 181 2.09 -16.93 -4.49
C ALA A 181 2.01 -15.89 -3.38
N SER A 182 2.83 -14.86 -3.55
CA SER A 182 2.80 -13.64 -2.74
C SER A 182 3.38 -12.48 -3.53
N SER A 183 3.10 -11.26 -3.09
CA SER A 183 3.97 -10.15 -3.45
C SER A 183 5.37 -10.39 -2.84
N LYS A 184 6.43 -9.96 -3.52
CA LYS A 184 7.81 -10.07 -3.04
C LYS A 184 8.16 -9.00 -2.03
N THR A 185 7.40 -7.92 -2.01
CA THR A 185 7.58 -6.76 -1.15
C THR A 185 6.27 -6.41 -0.45
N VAL A 186 6.41 -5.55 0.54
CA VAL A 186 5.30 -4.89 1.23
C VAL A 186 5.64 -3.41 1.31
N ALA A 187 4.63 -2.55 1.23
CA ALA A 187 4.77 -1.12 1.45
C ALA A 187 4.10 -0.75 2.78
N ARG A 188 4.70 0.17 3.52
CA ARG A 188 4.12 0.67 4.78
C ARG A 188 3.07 1.71 4.42
N VAL A 189 1.83 1.48 4.84
CA VAL A 189 0.71 2.40 4.61
C VAL A 189 0.71 3.49 5.67
N ARG A 190 0.80 3.11 6.95
CA ARG A 190 0.75 4.08 8.07
C ARG A 190 1.29 3.50 9.37
N ASN A 191 1.40 4.36 10.39
CA ASN A 191 1.72 3.98 11.77
C ASN A 191 0.74 4.59 12.75
N ASP A 192 0.03 3.75 13.48
CA ASP A 192 -0.95 4.16 14.48
C ASP A 192 -0.40 3.90 15.89
N ASN A 193 0.19 4.92 16.52
CA ASN A 193 0.74 4.82 17.88
C ASN A 193 1.73 3.65 18.07
N GLY A 194 2.65 3.45 17.11
CA GLY A 194 3.64 2.39 17.14
C GLY A 194 3.18 1.06 16.53
N LEU A 195 1.96 0.99 15.99
CA LEU A 195 1.47 -0.14 15.21
C LEU A 195 1.63 0.17 13.71
N ASP A 196 2.53 -0.54 13.01
CA ASP A 196 2.74 -0.36 11.58
C ASP A 196 1.77 -1.20 10.73
N THR A 197 1.07 -0.56 9.80
CA THR A 197 0.20 -1.23 8.83
C THR A 197 0.91 -1.32 7.48
N TYR A 198 0.90 -2.51 6.88
CA TYR A 198 1.54 -2.78 5.60
C TYR A 198 0.56 -3.32 4.57
N GLU A 199 0.71 -2.89 3.32
CA GLU A 199 0.04 -3.46 2.15
C GLU A 199 1.03 -4.26 1.29
N GLN A 200 0.50 -5.05 0.38
CA GLN A 200 1.24 -5.84 -0.59
C GLN A 200 1.91 -4.91 -1.59
N GLY A 201 3.20 -5.11 -1.88
CA GLY A 201 3.96 -4.23 -2.77
C GLY A 201 3.33 -4.08 -4.15
N ALA A 202 2.83 -5.18 -4.73
CA ALA A 202 2.12 -5.15 -6.00
C ALA A 202 0.84 -4.28 -5.98
N VAL A 203 0.13 -4.19 -4.86
CA VAL A 203 -1.03 -3.29 -4.72
C VAL A 203 -0.58 -1.86 -4.55
N SER A 204 0.46 -1.65 -3.74
CA SER A 204 1.08 -0.34 -3.53
C SER A 204 1.54 0.25 -4.85
N GLU A 205 2.22 -0.54 -5.69
CA GLU A 205 2.68 -0.09 -7.00
C GLU A 205 1.51 0.31 -7.91
N ILE A 206 0.43 -0.46 -7.96
CA ILE A 206 -0.77 -0.11 -8.73
C ILE A 206 -1.38 1.20 -8.24
N ARG A 207 -1.46 1.35 -6.91
CA ARG A 207 -2.12 2.48 -6.25
C ARG A 207 -1.31 3.77 -6.36
N THR A 208 0.01 3.70 -6.16
CA THR A 208 0.92 4.85 -6.10
C THR A 208 1.61 5.14 -7.43
N GLY A 209 1.76 4.13 -8.29
CA GLY A 209 2.62 4.19 -9.46
C GLY A 209 4.13 4.07 -9.15
N ILE A 210 4.51 3.90 -7.89
CA ILE A 210 5.89 3.78 -7.44
C ILE A 210 6.20 2.30 -7.20
N ASP A 211 7.21 1.78 -7.90
CA ASP A 211 7.73 0.44 -7.71
C ASP A 211 8.51 0.36 -6.37
N PRO A 212 8.03 -0.45 -5.39
CA PRO A 212 8.66 -0.53 -4.08
C PRO A 212 9.92 -1.41 -4.04
N ASN A 213 10.29 -2.07 -5.15
CA ASN A 213 11.40 -3.03 -5.23
C ASN A 213 12.43 -2.73 -6.33
N ASP A 214 12.23 -1.67 -7.11
CA ASP A 214 12.99 -1.41 -8.34
C ASP A 214 12.95 -2.66 -9.27
N ASP A 215 14.03 -2.95 -10.00
CA ASP A 215 14.14 -4.03 -11.01
C ASP A 215 13.84 -5.49 -10.53
N VAL A 216 13.48 -5.72 -9.26
CA VAL A 216 13.06 -7.04 -8.76
C VAL A 216 11.58 -7.25 -9.05
N ALA A 217 11.17 -8.46 -9.45
CA ALA A 217 9.76 -8.71 -9.73
C ALA A 217 8.82 -8.53 -8.51
N ASP A 218 7.63 -7.94 -8.71
CA ASP A 218 6.66 -7.59 -7.66
C ASP A 218 5.98 -8.78 -7.02
N ALA A 219 5.87 -9.87 -7.76
CA ALA A 219 5.23 -11.09 -7.33
C ALA A 219 6.05 -12.33 -7.64
N VAL A 220 5.84 -13.37 -6.82
CA VAL A 220 6.39 -14.69 -7.06
C VAL A 220 5.26 -15.71 -7.09
N VAL A 221 5.29 -16.61 -8.07
CA VAL A 221 4.42 -17.77 -8.14
C VAL A 221 5.29 -19.02 -8.14
N THR A 222 5.15 -19.87 -7.14
CA THR A 222 5.85 -21.16 -7.09
C THR A 222 4.89 -22.26 -7.53
N VAL A 223 5.23 -22.96 -8.61
CA VAL A 223 4.43 -24.06 -9.16
C VAL A 223 5.02 -25.39 -8.74
N GLY A 224 4.18 -26.25 -8.17
CA GLY A 224 4.53 -27.61 -7.81
C GLY A 224 4.86 -28.49 -9.01
N ARG A 225 6.02 -29.15 -8.97
CA ARG A 225 6.47 -30.13 -9.96
C ARG A 225 5.41 -31.18 -10.27
N HIS A 226 4.83 -31.77 -9.23
CA HIS A 226 3.83 -32.84 -9.34
C HIS A 226 2.58 -32.43 -10.12
N ASN A 227 2.22 -31.15 -10.04
CA ASN A 227 1.07 -30.62 -10.76
C ASN A 227 1.28 -30.65 -12.28
N LEU A 228 2.52 -30.41 -12.71
CA LEU A 228 2.94 -30.41 -14.12
C LEU A 228 3.19 -31.83 -14.63
N THR A 229 4.05 -32.59 -13.95
CA THR A 229 4.60 -33.84 -14.50
C THR A 229 3.68 -35.04 -14.32
N ASP A 230 2.87 -35.06 -13.26
CA ASP A 230 1.94 -36.17 -13.03
C ASP A 230 0.63 -35.98 -13.80
N GLY A 231 0.53 -34.86 -14.54
CA GLY A 231 -0.61 -34.47 -15.34
C GLY A 231 -1.85 -34.22 -14.49
N LEU A 232 -1.71 -33.83 -13.22
CA LEU A 232 -2.84 -33.53 -12.33
C LEU A 232 -3.55 -32.24 -12.75
N TRP A 233 -2.77 -31.23 -13.12
CA TRP A 233 -3.30 -29.97 -13.62
C TRP A 233 -3.65 -30.08 -15.10
N TRP A 234 -4.76 -29.45 -15.44
CA TRP A 234 -5.16 -29.21 -16.81
C TRP A 234 -5.06 -27.71 -17.06
N PHE A 235 -4.32 -27.36 -18.10
CA PHE A 235 -4.16 -25.99 -18.53
C PHE A 235 -5.15 -25.69 -19.65
N ASP A 236 -5.93 -24.63 -19.45
CA ASP A 236 -6.80 -24.14 -20.51
C ASP A 236 -5.92 -23.55 -21.63
N PRO A 237 -6.08 -23.98 -22.90
CA PRO A 237 -5.37 -23.37 -24.02
C PRO A 237 -5.82 -21.93 -24.30
N ASP A 238 -6.99 -21.51 -23.80
CA ASP A 238 -7.49 -20.14 -23.89
C ASP A 238 -8.14 -19.73 -22.55
N PRO A 239 -7.32 -19.35 -21.56
CA PRO A 239 -7.81 -18.99 -20.23
C PRO A 239 -8.65 -17.71 -20.21
N THR A 240 -8.57 -16.86 -21.23
CA THR A 240 -9.41 -15.66 -21.35
C THR A 240 -10.85 -16.02 -21.69
N ARG A 241 -11.06 -16.97 -22.61
CA ARG A 241 -12.42 -17.40 -23.01
C ARG A 241 -12.98 -18.50 -22.13
N ARG A 242 -12.12 -19.36 -21.57
CA ARG A 242 -12.50 -20.54 -20.76
C ARG A 242 -13.60 -21.39 -21.41
N GLU A 243 -13.51 -21.65 -22.72
CA GLU A 243 -14.53 -22.42 -23.45
C GLU A 243 -14.20 -23.91 -23.58
N ALA A 244 -12.93 -24.29 -23.42
CA ALA A 244 -12.51 -25.69 -23.54
C ALA A 244 -13.12 -26.54 -22.42
N GLN A 245 -13.39 -27.82 -22.69
CA GLN A 245 -13.97 -28.70 -21.68
C GLN A 245 -12.89 -29.11 -20.66
N LEU A 246 -13.10 -28.73 -19.40
CA LEU A 246 -12.29 -29.19 -18.27
C LEU A 246 -12.54 -30.69 -18.03
N PRO A 247 -11.51 -31.55 -18.00
CA PRO A 247 -11.67 -32.95 -17.64
C PRO A 247 -12.07 -33.13 -16.17
N ASP A 248 -13.02 -34.03 -15.91
CA ASP A 248 -13.58 -34.29 -14.57
C ASP A 248 -12.52 -34.77 -13.55
N ASP A 249 -11.41 -35.34 -14.02
CA ASP A 249 -10.33 -35.91 -13.20
C ASP A 249 -9.12 -34.97 -13.06
N ARG A 250 -9.22 -33.73 -13.53
CA ARG A 250 -8.13 -32.74 -13.51
C ARG A 250 -8.48 -31.51 -12.69
N ILE A 251 -7.46 -30.87 -12.14
CA ILE A 251 -7.57 -29.55 -11.51
C ILE A 251 -7.40 -28.49 -12.59
N ASP A 252 -8.25 -27.47 -12.59
CA ASP A 252 -8.12 -26.34 -13.51
C ASP A 252 -6.96 -25.44 -13.09
N ALA A 253 -5.86 -25.46 -13.84
CA ALA A 253 -4.64 -24.70 -13.53
C ALA A 253 -4.92 -23.20 -13.46
N TYR A 254 -5.77 -22.69 -14.35
CA TYR A 254 -6.14 -21.28 -14.37
C TYR A 254 -6.86 -20.86 -13.08
N SER A 255 -7.82 -21.66 -12.59
CA SER A 255 -8.46 -21.40 -11.28
C SER A 255 -7.46 -21.41 -10.13
N ALA A 256 -6.45 -22.29 -10.19
CA ALA A 256 -5.38 -22.29 -9.19
C ALA A 256 -4.55 -20.99 -9.28
N PHE A 257 -4.14 -20.54 -10.46
CA PHE A 257 -3.43 -19.27 -10.58
C PHE A 257 -4.26 -18.05 -10.21
N LEU A 258 -5.57 -18.05 -10.51
CA LEU A 258 -6.49 -17.01 -10.02
C LEU A 258 -6.48 -16.95 -8.49
N HIS A 259 -6.51 -18.12 -7.83
CA HIS A 259 -6.42 -18.21 -6.38
C HIS A 259 -5.09 -17.65 -5.86
N GLU A 260 -3.98 -18.09 -6.43
CA GLU A 260 -2.65 -17.60 -6.04
C GLU A 260 -2.51 -16.09 -6.22
N MET A 261 -3.06 -15.51 -7.29
CA MET A 261 -3.07 -14.05 -7.48
C MET A 261 -3.89 -13.32 -6.41
N GLY A 262 -4.90 -13.97 -5.82
CA GLY A 262 -5.60 -13.42 -4.66
C GLY A 262 -4.66 -13.16 -3.48
N HIS A 263 -3.65 -14.02 -3.26
CA HIS A 263 -2.64 -13.80 -2.22
C HIS A 263 -1.63 -12.71 -2.57
N VAL A 264 -1.38 -12.48 -3.85
CA VAL A 264 -0.54 -11.35 -4.32
C VAL A 264 -1.24 -10.02 -4.04
N PHE A 265 -2.56 -9.95 -4.22
CA PHE A 265 -3.29 -8.68 -4.21
C PHE A 265 -4.12 -8.39 -2.95
N ALA A 266 -4.56 -9.38 -2.17
CA ALA A 266 -5.47 -9.10 -1.07
C ALA A 266 -5.32 -10.01 0.15
N TYR A 267 -5.24 -11.32 -0.08
CA TYR A 267 -5.38 -12.32 0.97
C TYR A 267 -4.04 -12.63 1.65
N ASN A 268 -3.57 -11.73 2.52
CA ASN A 268 -2.31 -11.89 3.24
C ASN A 268 -2.45 -11.53 4.72
N GLY A 269 -2.96 -12.46 5.53
CA GLY A 269 -3.07 -12.28 6.98
C GLY A 269 -1.83 -12.77 7.73
N TRP A 270 -1.36 -12.01 8.72
CA TRP A 270 -0.18 -12.31 9.55
C TRP A 270 -0.52 -12.56 11.01
N LYS A 271 -1.77 -12.36 11.42
CA LYS A 271 -2.24 -12.77 12.74
C LYS A 271 -1.97 -14.26 12.99
N ASP A 272 -1.72 -14.59 14.25
CA ASP A 272 -1.64 -15.96 14.69
C ASP A 272 -2.99 -16.67 14.48
N PHE A 273 -2.94 -17.82 13.80
CA PHE A 273 -4.12 -18.56 13.38
C PHE A 273 -4.78 -19.40 14.49
N GLU A 274 -4.22 -19.40 15.71
CA GLU A 274 -4.81 -20.06 16.88
C GLU A 274 -5.51 -19.07 17.80
N ASN A 275 -4.93 -17.89 18.01
CA ASN A 275 -5.40 -16.93 19.01
C ASN A 275 -5.73 -15.52 18.46
N GLY A 276 -5.40 -15.23 17.19
CA GLY A 276 -5.67 -13.95 16.54
C GLY A 276 -4.78 -12.80 16.99
N GLU A 277 -3.72 -13.09 17.77
CA GLU A 277 -2.74 -12.09 18.19
C GLU A 277 -1.90 -11.64 17.00
N LEU A 278 -1.51 -10.36 17.03
CA LEU A 278 -0.58 -9.82 16.04
C LEU A 278 0.82 -10.40 16.25
N PRO A 279 1.60 -10.57 15.18
CA PRO A 279 2.97 -11.10 15.26
C PRO A 279 3.93 -10.15 15.99
N GLY A 280 3.55 -8.89 16.16
CA GLY A 280 4.30 -7.86 16.85
C GLY A 280 3.52 -6.55 16.87
N ASN A 281 4.23 -5.44 16.72
CA ASN A 281 3.65 -4.11 16.55
C ASN A 281 3.42 -3.78 15.06
N TYR A 282 3.01 -4.77 14.27
CA TYR A 282 2.68 -4.59 12.87
C TYR A 282 1.57 -5.54 12.43
N LEU A 283 0.89 -5.19 11.34
CA LEU A 283 -0.17 -5.97 10.70
C LEU A 283 -0.25 -5.68 9.21
N SER A 284 -0.90 -6.55 8.45
CA SER A 284 -1.29 -6.23 7.07
C SER A 284 -2.60 -5.45 7.01
N THR A 285 -2.88 -4.78 5.89
CA THR A 285 -4.21 -4.19 5.61
C THR A 285 -5.33 -5.22 5.65
N PHE A 286 -5.03 -6.50 5.35
CA PHE A 286 -5.98 -7.60 5.50
C PHE A 286 -6.27 -7.93 6.98
N ASP A 287 -5.24 -7.91 7.84
CA ASP A 287 -5.37 -8.19 9.28
C ASP A 287 -6.23 -7.16 10.03
N GLU A 288 -6.37 -5.93 9.51
CA GLU A 288 -7.22 -4.88 10.09
C GLU A 288 -8.67 -5.31 10.25
N TYR A 289 -9.10 -6.15 9.31
CA TYR A 289 -10.46 -6.64 9.22
C TYR A 289 -10.60 -8.07 9.73
N ILE A 290 -9.59 -8.64 10.38
CA ILE A 290 -9.72 -9.96 10.98
C ILE A 290 -10.19 -9.86 12.44
N GLU A 291 -11.35 -10.44 12.70
CA GLU A 291 -11.90 -10.62 14.05
C GLU A 291 -11.86 -12.11 14.45
N PHE A 292 -11.42 -12.38 15.68
CA PHE A 292 -11.46 -13.70 16.30
C PHE A 292 -12.46 -13.70 17.45
N ASP A 293 -13.51 -14.51 17.35
CA ASP A 293 -14.58 -14.58 18.37
C ASP A 293 -14.24 -15.52 19.56
N GLY A 294 -13.03 -16.08 19.56
CA GLY A 294 -12.58 -17.12 20.51
C GLY A 294 -12.72 -18.55 19.99
N GLU A 295 -13.40 -18.77 18.86
CA GLU A 295 -13.57 -20.07 18.22
C GLU A 295 -13.30 -20.05 16.71
N ASN A 296 -13.70 -18.99 16.01
CA ASN A 296 -13.62 -18.82 14.56
C ASN A 296 -13.08 -17.44 14.18
N PHE A 297 -12.49 -17.38 12.99
CA PHE A 297 -12.00 -16.15 12.38
C PHE A 297 -12.99 -15.63 11.35
N PHE A 298 -13.15 -14.32 11.31
CA PHE A 298 -14.01 -13.64 10.34
C PHE A 298 -13.27 -12.46 9.73
N PHE A 299 -13.54 -12.19 8.46
CA PHE A 299 -13.23 -10.93 7.82
C PHE A 299 -14.45 -9.99 7.95
N ILE A 300 -14.21 -8.79 8.48
CA ILE A 300 -15.24 -7.81 8.87
C ILE A 300 -15.14 -6.48 8.11
N GLY A 301 -14.50 -6.48 6.94
CA GLY A 301 -14.50 -5.33 6.03
C GLY A 301 -15.92 -4.96 5.58
N GLU A 302 -16.20 -3.66 5.45
CA GLU A 302 -17.55 -3.15 5.20
C GLU A 302 -18.14 -3.71 3.90
N HIS A 303 -17.36 -3.68 2.82
CA HIS A 303 -17.82 -4.14 1.51
C HIS A 303 -18.02 -5.65 1.51
N ALA A 304 -17.08 -6.41 2.09
CA ALA A 304 -17.16 -7.88 2.15
C ALA A 304 -18.35 -8.34 3.00
N VAL A 305 -18.60 -7.67 4.12
CA VAL A 305 -19.76 -7.93 4.99
C VAL A 305 -21.06 -7.63 4.26
N GLU A 306 -21.14 -6.55 3.50
CA GLU A 306 -22.30 -6.24 2.67
C GLU A 306 -22.54 -7.30 1.59
N ALA A 307 -21.48 -7.69 0.87
CA ALA A 307 -21.55 -8.67 -0.21
C ALA A 307 -21.99 -10.07 0.28
N TYR A 308 -21.47 -10.52 1.42
CA TYR A 308 -21.81 -11.81 2.00
C TYR A 308 -23.10 -11.80 2.83
N GLY A 309 -23.47 -10.64 3.41
CA GLY A 309 -24.62 -10.48 4.30
C GLY A 309 -24.31 -10.70 5.78
N GLY A 310 -23.05 -10.56 6.20
CA GLY A 310 -22.56 -10.72 7.57
C GLY A 310 -21.03 -10.88 7.64
N PRO A 311 -20.45 -11.12 8.83
CA PRO A 311 -19.03 -11.43 8.96
C PRO A 311 -18.63 -12.64 8.09
N VAL A 312 -17.60 -12.49 7.25
CA VAL A 312 -17.20 -13.50 6.26
C VAL A 312 -16.30 -14.54 6.93
N PRO A 313 -16.68 -15.83 7.00
CA PRO A 313 -15.89 -16.84 7.70
C PRO A 313 -14.56 -17.14 7.00
N LEU A 314 -13.46 -17.00 7.74
CA LEU A 314 -12.12 -17.36 7.33
C LEU A 314 -11.79 -18.81 7.72
N THR A 315 -10.91 -19.47 6.97
CA THR A 315 -10.50 -20.84 7.25
C THR A 315 -9.75 -20.92 8.57
N TYR A 316 -10.25 -21.75 9.47
CA TYR A 316 -9.59 -22.03 10.74
C TYR A 316 -8.23 -22.71 10.49
N GLY A 317 -7.17 -22.16 11.09
CA GLY A 317 -5.79 -22.62 10.87
C GLY A 317 -5.13 -22.07 9.60
N ASN A 318 -5.84 -21.30 8.78
CA ASN A 318 -5.28 -20.58 7.66
C ASN A 318 -6.14 -19.34 7.31
N ILE A 319 -5.91 -18.26 8.05
CA ILE A 319 -6.75 -17.05 8.00
C ILE A 319 -6.67 -16.28 6.67
N ALA A 320 -5.72 -16.59 5.80
CA ALA A 320 -5.62 -16.02 4.45
C ALA A 320 -6.60 -16.67 3.45
N HIS A 321 -7.54 -17.50 3.91
CA HIS A 321 -8.48 -18.22 3.07
C HIS A 321 -9.91 -18.10 3.60
N LEU A 322 -10.88 -18.30 2.72
CA LEU A 322 -12.30 -18.35 3.03
C LEU A 322 -12.78 -19.77 3.34
N ALA A 323 -13.97 -19.85 3.93
CA ALA A 323 -14.72 -21.09 4.14
C ALA A 323 -14.20 -22.01 5.24
N ASN A 324 -15.09 -22.84 5.77
CA ASN A 324 -14.76 -23.97 6.63
C ASN A 324 -15.66 -25.16 6.32
N SER A 325 -15.21 -26.36 6.70
CA SER A 325 -16.11 -27.51 6.79
C SER A 325 -17.04 -27.39 8.01
N ALA A 326 -18.30 -27.82 7.85
CA ALA A 326 -19.22 -27.96 8.98
C ALA A 326 -18.60 -28.83 10.09
N PRO A 327 -18.76 -28.48 11.38
CA PRO A 327 -19.77 -27.55 11.92
C PRO A 327 -19.35 -26.07 11.97
N ARG A 328 -18.14 -25.71 11.53
CA ARG A 328 -17.70 -24.30 11.51
C ARG A 328 -18.46 -23.49 10.44
N PRO A 329 -18.65 -22.18 10.64
CA PRO A 329 -19.32 -21.32 9.67
C PRO A 329 -18.52 -21.20 8.36
N GLY A 330 -19.21 -20.97 7.24
CA GLY A 330 -18.61 -20.80 5.92
C GLY A 330 -18.62 -22.05 5.03
N SER A 331 -19.42 -23.06 5.35
CA SER A 331 -19.56 -24.25 4.47
C SER A 331 -20.17 -23.95 3.11
N ASP A 332 -20.90 -22.84 3.02
CA ASP A 332 -21.46 -22.24 1.81
C ASP A 332 -20.38 -21.58 0.92
N LEU A 333 -19.24 -21.17 1.49
CA LEU A 333 -18.12 -20.58 0.77
C LEU A 333 -17.13 -21.62 0.20
N ILE A 334 -17.39 -22.93 0.35
CA ILE A 334 -16.47 -24.00 -0.08
C ILE A 334 -16.21 -24.01 -1.61
N GLU A 335 -17.14 -23.45 -2.39
CA GLU A 335 -16.93 -23.31 -3.84
C GLU A 335 -16.21 -22.03 -4.24
N GLU A 336 -16.03 -21.06 -3.33
CA GLU A 336 -15.38 -19.78 -3.63
C GLU A 336 -13.93 -19.95 -4.09
N LEU A 337 -13.46 -18.98 -4.87
CA LEU A 337 -12.10 -18.97 -5.40
C LEU A 337 -11.08 -19.15 -4.28
N MET A 338 -11.17 -18.32 -3.24
CA MET A 338 -10.22 -18.24 -2.13
C MET A 338 -10.50 -19.22 -0.98
N ASN A 339 -11.27 -20.29 -1.22
CA ASN A 339 -11.53 -21.29 -0.19
C ASN A 339 -10.25 -22.04 0.23
N GLY A 340 -10.05 -22.26 1.53
CA GLY A 340 -8.88 -22.95 2.10
C GLY A 340 -9.12 -24.43 2.41
N VAL A 341 -10.26 -24.98 1.96
CA VAL A 341 -10.75 -26.28 2.44
C VAL A 341 -10.59 -27.37 1.40
N VAL A 342 -10.93 -27.10 0.13
CA VAL A 342 -10.97 -28.14 -0.91
C VAL A 342 -10.47 -27.67 -2.28
N THR A 343 -9.63 -28.49 -2.88
CA THR A 343 -9.28 -28.39 -4.29
C THR A 343 -10.08 -29.43 -5.07
N ARG A 344 -11.07 -28.98 -5.87
CA ARG A 344 -11.96 -29.87 -6.62
C ARG A 344 -11.47 -30.10 -8.05
N ARG A 345 -11.45 -31.36 -8.46
CA ARG A 345 -11.26 -31.76 -9.86
C ARG A 345 -12.54 -31.51 -10.66
N GLY A 346 -12.42 -31.23 -11.96
CA GLY A 346 -13.56 -30.99 -12.83
C GLY A 346 -14.36 -29.72 -12.49
N LYS A 347 -13.77 -28.80 -11.73
CA LYS A 347 -14.41 -27.54 -11.31
C LYS A 347 -13.55 -26.35 -11.68
N ARG A 348 -14.22 -25.34 -12.24
CA ARG A 348 -13.69 -24.00 -12.44
C ARG A 348 -14.17 -23.09 -11.33
N ARG A 349 -13.32 -22.15 -10.95
CA ARG A 349 -13.63 -21.04 -10.05
C ARG A 349 -13.26 -19.74 -10.74
N ASP A 350 -13.95 -18.68 -10.39
CA ASP A 350 -13.80 -17.31 -10.90
C ASP A 350 -13.77 -16.36 -9.71
N ILE A 351 -13.23 -15.17 -9.91
CA ILE A 351 -13.25 -14.10 -8.91
C ILE A 351 -14.71 -13.73 -8.62
N SER A 352 -15.10 -13.80 -7.34
CA SER A 352 -16.47 -13.55 -6.89
C SER A 352 -16.68 -12.07 -6.50
N GLU A 353 -17.93 -11.70 -6.21
CA GLU A 353 -18.24 -10.39 -5.63
C GLU A 353 -17.61 -10.22 -4.24
N ILE A 354 -17.46 -11.31 -3.46
CA ILE A 354 -16.80 -11.28 -2.15
C ILE A 354 -15.31 -11.01 -2.31
N ASP A 355 -14.67 -11.62 -3.31
CA ASP A 355 -13.24 -11.40 -3.60
C ASP A 355 -12.96 -9.94 -3.97
N LEU A 356 -13.80 -9.33 -4.81
CA LEU A 356 -13.68 -7.92 -5.19
C LEU A 356 -13.98 -6.97 -4.02
N ALA A 357 -14.91 -7.36 -3.15
CA ALA A 357 -15.24 -6.59 -1.95
C ALA A 357 -14.10 -6.61 -0.93
N ILE A 358 -13.49 -7.78 -0.69
CA ILE A 358 -12.29 -7.91 0.15
C ILE A 358 -11.14 -7.10 -0.44
N LEU A 359 -10.94 -7.16 -1.76
CA LEU A 359 -9.93 -6.36 -2.45
C LEU A 359 -10.12 -4.85 -2.22
N ALA A 360 -11.37 -4.35 -2.23
CA ALA A 360 -11.67 -2.96 -1.92
C ALA A 360 -11.44 -2.62 -0.44
N ASP A 361 -11.81 -3.51 0.48
CA ASP A 361 -11.64 -3.30 1.92
C ASP A 361 -10.15 -3.17 2.32
N VAL A 362 -9.26 -3.97 1.71
CA VAL A 362 -7.81 -3.93 1.99
C VAL A 362 -7.07 -2.75 1.35
N GLY A 363 -7.78 -1.82 0.71
CA GLY A 363 -7.22 -0.58 0.18
C GLY A 363 -6.77 -0.63 -1.28
N ALA A 364 -7.01 -1.74 -2.01
CA ALA A 364 -6.67 -1.78 -3.42
C ALA A 364 -7.59 -0.82 -4.23
N PRO A 365 -7.05 -0.17 -5.27
CA PRO A 365 -7.81 0.80 -6.07
C PRO A 365 -8.77 0.06 -7.01
N VAL A 366 -9.94 -0.33 -6.50
CA VAL A 366 -10.96 -1.06 -7.28
C VAL A 366 -11.79 -0.08 -8.13
N GLN A 367 -12.10 -0.46 -9.37
CA GLN A 367 -12.98 0.30 -10.25
C GLN A 367 -14.37 0.48 -9.61
N ALA A 368 -14.68 1.70 -9.18
CA ALA A 368 -16.06 2.05 -8.84
C ALA A 368 -16.95 1.85 -10.08
N SER A 369 -18.16 1.34 -9.87
CA SER A 369 -19.15 1.18 -10.94
C SER A 369 -19.55 2.56 -11.50
N GLY A 370 -18.81 3.05 -12.50
CA GLY A 370 -19.08 4.28 -13.22
C GLY A 370 -18.11 5.43 -12.89
N THR A 371 -17.52 5.95 -13.97
CA THR A 371 -16.66 7.15 -14.09
C THR A 371 -15.25 7.02 -13.53
N GLY A 372 -14.26 7.12 -14.43
CA GLY A 372 -12.90 7.51 -14.05
C GLY A 372 -12.95 8.91 -13.47
N LEU A 373 -12.64 9.00 -12.19
CA LEU A 373 -12.51 10.21 -11.39
C LEU A 373 -11.06 10.69 -11.55
N GLY A 374 -10.84 11.71 -12.38
CA GLY A 374 -9.58 12.44 -12.39
C GLY A 374 -9.40 13.21 -11.07
N CYS A 375 -8.21 13.80 -10.85
CA CYS A 375 -7.87 14.54 -9.62
C CYS A 375 -8.89 15.64 -9.22
N ASP A 376 -9.78 16.07 -10.12
CA ASP A 376 -10.66 17.23 -9.93
C ASP A 376 -12.14 16.91 -9.62
N ASP A 377 -12.59 15.65 -9.63
CA ASP A 377 -14.04 15.34 -9.63
C ASP A 377 -14.49 14.39 -8.50
N LEU A 378 -14.54 14.83 -7.24
CA LEU A 378 -15.54 14.36 -6.24
C LEU A 378 -15.83 15.43 -5.15
N PRO A 379 -17.07 15.50 -4.62
CA PRO A 379 -17.45 16.47 -3.59
C PRO A 379 -16.88 16.11 -2.21
N ALA A 380 -16.45 17.13 -1.48
CA ALA A 380 -15.90 17.09 -0.13
C ALA A 380 -16.81 16.40 0.90
N VAL A 381 -16.80 15.07 0.98
CA VAL A 381 -17.32 14.30 2.11
C VAL A 381 -16.55 12.99 2.24
N MET A 382 -15.37 13.05 2.86
CA MET A 382 -14.86 12.05 3.81
C MET A 382 -13.57 12.63 4.40
N ARG A 383 -13.66 13.06 5.66
CA ARG A 383 -12.50 13.23 6.56
C ARG A 383 -12.61 12.11 7.57
N PRO A 384 -11.51 11.42 7.89
CA PRO A 384 -10.95 11.51 9.23
C PRO A 384 -9.45 11.79 9.11
N ALA A 385 -8.60 11.48 10.09
CA ALA A 385 -8.34 12.33 11.25
C ALA A 385 -6.82 12.55 11.36
N ALA A 386 -6.40 13.66 11.99
CA ALA A 386 -5.02 14.13 12.11
C ALA A 386 -3.98 13.06 12.56
N PRO A 387 -2.75 13.05 12.03
CA PRO A 387 -1.66 12.22 12.55
C PRO A 387 -0.90 12.93 13.68
N LEU A 388 -0.37 12.14 14.63
CA LEU A 388 0.57 12.58 15.67
C LEU A 388 1.75 11.59 15.78
N ILE A 389 2.95 12.10 15.48
CA ILE A 389 4.30 11.89 16.03
C ILE A 389 5.01 10.51 15.86
N VAL A 390 6.17 10.58 15.19
CA VAL A 390 7.16 9.52 14.95
C VAL A 390 8.36 9.68 15.91
N GLY A 391 8.97 8.57 16.35
CA GLY A 391 10.29 8.54 16.98
C GLY A 391 11.22 7.54 16.26
N PRO A 392 12.56 7.59 16.48
CA PRO A 392 13.53 6.99 15.57
C PRO A 392 13.66 5.46 15.71
N ALA A 393 13.86 4.80 14.56
CA ALA A 393 14.03 3.35 14.42
C ALA A 393 15.39 2.84 14.98
N PRO A 394 15.43 1.65 15.63
CA PRO A 394 16.68 0.98 15.96
C PRO A 394 17.19 0.05 14.84
N GLU A 395 18.51 -0.02 14.73
CA GLU A 395 19.32 -0.83 13.81
C GLU A 395 18.95 -2.33 13.80
N MET A 396 18.76 -2.88 12.58
CA MET A 396 18.55 -4.30 12.33
C MET A 396 19.77 -5.14 12.75
N GLN A 397 19.61 -6.06 13.70
CA GLN A 397 20.54 -7.18 13.87
C GLN A 397 20.03 -8.40 13.09
N GLU A 398 20.75 -8.73 12.02
CA GLU A 398 20.63 -10.00 11.29
C GLU A 398 20.59 -11.18 12.27
N ARG A 399 19.49 -11.95 12.26
CA ARG A 399 19.45 -13.28 12.86
C ARG A 399 18.96 -14.32 11.86
N PRO A 400 19.50 -15.55 11.94
CA PRO A 400 19.43 -16.52 10.85
C PRO A 400 18.06 -17.16 10.76
N LEU A 401 17.68 -17.48 9.51
CA LEU A 401 16.50 -18.27 9.16
C LEU A 401 16.31 -19.49 10.07
N PRO A 402 15.09 -19.77 10.57
CA PRO A 402 14.82 -20.98 11.33
C PRO A 402 14.98 -22.21 10.42
N PRO A 403 15.46 -23.35 10.96
CA PRO A 403 15.71 -24.55 10.18
C PRO A 403 14.39 -25.12 9.64
N GLN A 404 14.40 -25.46 8.36
CA GLN A 404 13.34 -26.21 7.70
C GLN A 404 13.02 -27.48 8.50
N GLN A 405 11.83 -27.52 9.10
CA GLN A 405 11.27 -28.77 9.58
C GLN A 405 10.66 -29.49 8.38
N TYR A 406 11.30 -30.60 8.04
CA TYR A 406 10.75 -31.65 7.20
C TYR A 406 9.34 -32.01 7.68
N ASP A 407 8.35 -31.81 6.81
CA ASP A 407 7.04 -32.39 6.96
C ASP A 407 7.17 -33.92 6.92
N SER A 408 7.04 -34.52 8.09
CA SER A 408 6.81 -35.95 8.25
C SER A 408 5.32 -36.20 8.42
N GLY A 409 4.61 -36.34 7.30
CA GLY A 409 3.51 -37.27 7.12
C GLY A 409 2.25 -37.03 7.95
N GLY A 410 1.21 -36.51 7.28
CA GLY A 410 -0.16 -36.56 7.76
C GLY A 410 -1.15 -36.76 6.61
N HIS A 411 -1.33 -38.00 6.16
CA HIS A 411 -2.48 -38.36 5.33
C HIS A 411 -3.78 -38.21 6.15
N ALA A 412 -4.76 -37.51 5.59
CA ALA A 412 -6.17 -37.68 5.90
C ALA A 412 -6.95 -37.75 4.57
N HIS A 413 -7.93 -38.65 4.56
CA HIS A 413 -8.54 -39.35 3.42
C HIS A 413 -9.20 -38.52 2.33
#